data_AF-A0AAU0N395-F1
#
_entry.id   AF-A0AAU0N395-F1
#
_cell.length_a   1.000
_cell.length_b   1.000
_cell.length_c   1.000
_cell.angle_alpha   90.00
_cell.angle_beta   90.00
_cell.angle_gamma   90.00
#
_symmetry.space_group_name_H-M   'P 1'
#
loop_
_entity.id
_entity.type
_entity.pdbx_description
1 polymer ?
#
loop_
_entity_poly.entity_id
_entity_poly.type
_entity_poly.pdbx_seq_one_letter_code
_entity_poly.pdbx_strand_id
1 'polypeptide(L)' 'MSKISHYIEVMKHIPDHAYIATTSLGMGGLPEQLLKGLGEYYQKYQSPRDLSVITTGGLAPDLAEA' A
#
# COMPACT_ATOMS: atom_id res chain seq x y z
N MET A 1 15.40 18.20 -2.04
CA MET A 1 14.11 18.68 -2.58
C MET A 1 13.15 17.51 -2.65
N SER A 2 11.89 17.69 -2.24
CA SER A 2 10.86 16.66 -2.38
C SER A 2 10.50 16.50 -3.87
N LYS A 3 10.40 15.27 -4.38
CA LYS A 3 9.88 14.98 -5.71
C LYS A 3 8.37 14.79 -5.59
N ILE A 4 7.59 15.71 -6.15
CA ILE A 4 6.14 15.56 -6.24
C ILE A 4 5.85 14.72 -7.49
N SER A 5 5.07 13.66 -7.34
CA SER A 5 4.69 12.76 -8.44
C SER A 5 3.27 12.27 -8.24
N HIS A 6 2.61 11.86 -9.32
CA HIS A 6 1.27 11.33 -9.23
C HIS A 6 1.30 9.95 -8.57
N TYR A 7 0.35 9.66 -7.68
CA TYR A 7 0.36 8.46 -6.83
C TYR A 7 0.40 7.14 -7.63
N ILE A 8 -0.17 7.11 -8.84
CA ILE A 8 -0.13 5.92 -9.70
C ILE A 8 1.25 5.71 -10.36
N GLU A 9 1.97 6.79 -10.67
CA GLU A 9 3.24 6.71 -11.40
C GLU A 9 4.36 6.13 -10.54
N VAL A 10 4.26 6.29 -9.22
CA VAL A 10 5.25 5.79 -8.28
C VAL A 10 5.13 4.29 -8.03
N MET A 11 3.99 3.67 -8.36
CA MET A 11 3.76 2.23 -8.16
C MET A 11 4.72 1.37 -8.99
N LYS A 12 5.18 1.87 -10.14
CA LYS A 12 6.19 1.20 -10.99
C LYS A 12 7.52 0.97 -10.29
N HIS A 13 7.78 1.65 -9.16
CA HIS A 13 9.00 1.52 -8.38
C HIS A 13 8.90 0.45 -7.30
N ILE A 14 7.72 -0.13 -7.08
CA ILE A 14 7.50 -1.21 -6.13
C ILE A 14 7.69 -2.53 -6.89
N PRO A 15 8.71 -3.34 -6.57
CA PRO A 15 8.90 -4.64 -7.21
C PRO A 15 7.95 -5.70 -6.64
N ASP A 16 7.79 -6.82 -7.37
CA ASP A 16 7.19 -8.03 -6.82
C ASP A 16 7.93 -8.45 -5.53
N HIS A 17 7.21 -9.05 -4.58
CA HIS A 17 7.74 -9.49 -3.28
C HIS A 17 8.26 -8.38 -2.36
N ALA A 18 7.93 -7.11 -2.63
CA ALA A 18 8.36 -6.01 -1.79
C ALA A 18 7.71 -6.04 -0.41
N TYR A 19 8.46 -5.52 0.57
CA TYR A 19 7.96 -5.20 1.90
C TYR A 19 7.54 -3.74 1.94
N ILE A 20 6.27 -3.49 2.26
CA ILE A 20 5.71 -2.15 2.42
C ILE A 20 5.45 -1.92 3.91
N ALA A 21 6.19 -0.98 4.50
CA ALA A 21 5.96 -0.56 5.88
C ALA A 21 5.14 0.74 5.90
N THR A 22 4.02 0.75 6.62
CA THR A 22 3.21 1.95 6.83
C THR A 22 3.29 2.41 8.28
N THR A 23 3.41 3.71 8.49
CA THR A 23 3.36 4.33 9.82
C THR A 23 1.92 4.53 10.29
N SER A 24 1.10 3.48 10.19
CA SER A 24 -0.32 3.54 10.54
C SER A 24 -0.58 2.90 11.91
N LEU A 25 -1.43 3.56 12.70
CA LEU A 25 -1.96 3.06 13.96
C LEU A 25 -3.45 2.79 13.78
N GLY A 26 -3.82 1.53 13.54
CA GLY A 26 -5.15 1.19 13.02
C GLY A 26 -5.40 1.91 11.69
N MET A 27 -6.57 2.55 11.57
CA MET A 27 -6.92 3.38 10.41
C MET A 27 -6.22 4.75 10.38
N GLY A 28 -5.64 5.20 11.51
CA GLY A 28 -4.99 6.50 11.61
C GLY A 28 -3.66 6.52 10.85
N GLY A 29 -3.51 7.48 9.93
CA GLY A 29 -2.26 7.66 9.16
C GLY A 29 -2.05 6.67 8.03
N LEU A 30 -3.10 5.97 7.59
CA LEU A 30 -3.03 5.12 6.41
C LEU A 30 -2.76 5.94 5.14
N PRO A 31 -1.84 5.50 4.26
CA PRO A 31 -1.58 6.16 3.00
C PRO A 31 -2.62 5.74 1.94
N GLU A 32 -3.89 6.07 2.18
CA GLU A 32 -5.06 5.59 1.41
C GLU A 32 -4.91 5.81 -0.11
N GLN A 33 -4.42 6.97 -0.53
CA GLN A 33 -4.20 7.26 -1.96
C GLN A 33 -3.14 6.36 -2.60
N LEU A 34 -2.09 6.01 -1.85
CA LEU A 34 -1.06 5.09 -2.35
C LEU A 34 -1.57 3.66 -2.38
N LEU A 35 -2.36 3.24 -1.38
CA LEU A 35 -2.99 1.91 -1.38
C LEU A 35 -3.99 1.76 -2.53
N LYS A 36 -4.79 2.80 -2.80
CA LYS A 36 -5.69 2.84 -3.96
C LYS A 36 -4.90 2.77 -5.27
N GLY A 37 -3.84 3.58 -5.40
CA GLY A 37 -2.96 3.56 -6.57
C GLY A 37 -2.31 2.21 -6.82
N LEU A 38 -1.92 1.51 -5.77
CA LEU A 38 -1.35 0.16 -5.84
C LEU A 38 -2.36 -0.84 -6.43
N GLY A 39 -3.63 -0.78 -5.98
CA GLY A 39 -4.70 -1.61 -6.52
C GLY A 39 -5.00 -1.32 -8.00
N GLU A 40 -5.11 -0.04 -8.37
CA GLU A 40 -5.33 0.37 -9.77
C GLU A 40 -4.17 -0.03 -10.69
N TYR A 41 -2.93 0.13 -10.21
CA TYR A 41 -1.73 -0.26 -10.94
C TYR A 41 -1.67 -1.79 -11.12
N TYR A 42 -1.97 -2.56 -10.07
CA TYR A 42 -2.02 -4.01 -10.14
C TYR A 42 -3.07 -4.51 -11.14
N GLN A 43 -4.28 -3.94 -11.14
CA GLN A 43 -5.33 -4.33 -12.09
C GLN A 43 -4.87 -4.21 -13.54
N LYS A 44 -4.12 -3.14 -13.86
CA LYS A 44 -3.64 -2.87 -15.22
C LYS A 44 -2.40 -3.66 -15.63
N TYR A 45 -1.45 -3.85 -14.71
CA TYR A 45 -0.13 -4.37 -15.03
C TYR A 45 0.15 -5.77 -14.46
N GLN A 46 -0.75 -6.28 -13.61
CA GLN A 46 -0.60 -7.55 -12.89
C GLN A 46 0.70 -7.62 -12.06
N SER A 47 1.17 -6.47 -11.61
CA SER A 47 2.37 -6.24 -10.79
C SER A 47 2.17 -4.95 -9.98
N PRO A 48 2.73 -4.82 -8.75
CA PRO A 48 3.53 -5.81 -8.04
C PRO A 48 2.72 -6.93 -7.39
N ARG A 49 3.29 -8.14 -7.35
CA ARG A 49 2.70 -9.37 -6.77
C ARG A 49 3.32 -9.73 -5.43
N ASP A 50 2.58 -10.52 -4.64
CA ASP A 50 3.05 -11.16 -3.41
C ASP A 50 3.72 -10.21 -2.41
N LEU A 51 3.08 -9.06 -2.20
CA LEU A 51 3.56 -8.03 -1.29
C LEU A 51 3.41 -8.45 0.18
N SER A 52 4.38 -8.05 1.00
CA SER A 52 4.29 -8.13 2.45
C SER A 52 4.01 -6.74 3.03
N VAL A 53 2.90 -6.57 3.74
CA VAL A 53 2.56 -5.28 4.36
C VAL A 53 2.81 -5.35 5.86
N ILE A 54 3.61 -4.41 6.36
CA ILE A 54 3.96 -4.27 7.77
C ILE A 54 3.28 -3.01 8.29
N THR A 55 2.47 -3.14 9.32
CA THR A 55 1.77 -2.02 9.94
C THR A 55 2.02 -2.00 11.44
N THR A 56 2.02 -0.81 12.04
CA THR A 56 2.29 -0.66 13.48
C THR A 56 1.10 -1.06 14.34
N GLY A 57 -0.14 -0.81 13.88
CA GLY A 57 -1.36 -1.04 14.67
C GLY A 57 -2.39 -1.99 14.07
N GLY A 58 -2.03 -2.82 13.10
CA GLY A 58 -2.99 -3.64 12.33
C GLY A 58 -3.85 -2.81 11.37
N LEU A 59 -4.48 -3.46 10.39
CA LEU A 59 -5.30 -2.80 9.36
C LEU A 59 -6.81 -3.01 9.52
N ALA A 60 -7.28 -3.64 10.60
CA ALA A 60 -8.68 -4.02 10.72
C ALA A 60 -9.44 -3.15 11.74
N PRO A 61 -10.58 -2.56 11.37
CA PRO A 61 -11.78 -2.66 12.18
C PRO A 61 -12.46 -4.01 11.87
N ASP A 62 -12.55 -4.91 12.85
CA ASP A 62 -13.53 -6.00 12.84
C ASP A 62 -13.34 -7.21 11.88
N LEU A 63 -12.13 -7.79 11.82
CA LEU A 63 -11.90 -9.14 11.26
C LEU A 63 -11.38 -10.11 12.35
N ALA A 64 -11.88 -9.92 13.58
CA ALA A 64 -11.55 -10.76 14.72
C ALA A 64 -12.57 -11.87 14.98
N GLU A 65 -13.76 -11.86 14.37
CA GLU A 65 -14.72 -12.97 14.48
C GLU A 65 -15.41 -13.28 13.14
N ALA A 66 -15.04 -14.41 12.54
CA ALA A 66 -15.79 -15.18 11.56
C ALA A 66 -15.62 -16.66 11.87
#